data_AF-A0A559IGH3-F1
#
_entry.id   AF-A0A559IGH3-F1
#
_cell.length_a   1.000
_cell.length_b   1.000
_cell.length_c   1.000
_cell.angle_alpha   90.00
_cell.angle_beta   90.00
_cell.angle_gamma   90.00
#
_symmetry.space_group_name_H-M   'P 1'
#
loop_
_entity.id
_entity.type
_entity.pdbx_description
1 polymer ?
#
loop_
_entity_poly.entity_id
_entity_poly.type
_entity_poly.pdbx_seq_one_letter_code
_entity_poly.pdbx_strand_id
1 'polypeptide(L)'
;MSTNLHAQHPDERVLVLFEAGLTVFERYAQAVQAIQGLLKERFGRTWSIVSSHGQEDVVWKQLDADVRSGSESVECAARVFDIFEAKEWTVVADEKGDRKASRIQLMPSSRNLLFVYPKDRVAFVRIPVWRDDRIDHESICLVENEESLVRFMERVNVGDCDQHASTMTNMTEMHGSPEIQAASVMKSLETAQSVTINQYELPRSEFGIVADRTNWESHQPQQTMDLALDTLQFKLQRDCS
;
A
#
# COMPACT_ATOMS: atom_id res chain seq x y z
N MET A 1 20.73 -18.33 -32.08
CA MET A 1 20.37 -19.42 -31.14
C MET A 1 20.17 -18.76 -29.78
N SER A 2 19.04 -18.10 -29.57
CA SER A 2 17.78 -18.68 -29.05
C SER A 2 17.89 -19.05 -27.57
N THR A 3 17.47 -18.13 -26.70
CA THR A 3 16.79 -18.48 -25.45
C THR A 3 15.58 -17.57 -25.32
N ASN A 4 14.42 -18.18 -25.53
CA ASN A 4 13.10 -17.60 -25.39
C ASN A 4 12.90 -17.03 -23.99
N LEU A 5 12.75 -15.71 -23.86
CA LEU A 5 12.10 -15.09 -22.70
C LEU A 5 10.59 -15.05 -22.97
N HIS A 6 9.96 -16.20 -22.77
CA HIS A 6 8.51 -16.32 -22.58
C HIS A 6 8.31 -17.05 -21.27
N ALA A 7 8.54 -16.37 -20.15
CA ALA A 7 8.01 -16.83 -18.88
C ALA A 7 6.50 -16.52 -18.90
N GLN A 8 5.72 -17.50 -19.33
CA GLN A 8 4.25 -17.42 -19.42
C GLN A 8 3.54 -17.75 -18.10
N HIS A 9 4.25 -17.90 -16.98
CA HIS A 9 3.62 -18.01 -15.67
C HIS A 9 4.42 -17.28 -14.57
N PRO A 10 3.79 -16.41 -13.77
CA PRO A 10 4.42 -15.73 -12.62
C PRO A 10 4.93 -16.67 -11.53
N ASP A 11 4.44 -17.91 -11.50
CA ASP A 11 4.75 -18.92 -10.48
C ASP A 11 6.21 -19.42 -10.54
N GLU A 12 6.97 -19.14 -11.61
CA GLU A 12 8.29 -19.76 -11.81
C GLU A 12 9.48 -18.89 -11.38
N ARG A 13 9.34 -17.56 -11.33
CA ARG A 13 10.48 -16.68 -10.97
C ARG A 13 10.45 -16.36 -9.48
N VAL A 14 11.31 -17.03 -8.72
CA VAL A 14 11.60 -16.70 -7.31
C VAL A 14 12.77 -15.73 -7.25
N LEU A 15 12.65 -14.68 -6.45
CA LEU A 15 13.70 -13.68 -6.25
C LEU A 15 14.70 -14.07 -5.17
N VAL A 16 14.22 -14.59 -4.05
CA VAL A 16 15.05 -14.96 -2.90
C VAL A 16 14.71 -16.38 -2.45
N LEU A 17 15.73 -17.24 -2.40
CA LEU A 17 15.61 -18.55 -1.78
C LEU A 17 15.75 -18.39 -0.27
N PHE A 18 14.96 -19.14 0.49
CA PHE A 18 15.08 -19.10 1.94
C PHE A 18 16.43 -19.66 2.41
N GLU A 19 17.22 -18.81 3.09
CA GLU A 19 18.47 -19.19 3.73
C GLU A 19 18.36 -19.10 5.27
N ALA A 20 18.75 -20.20 5.92
CA ALA A 20 18.86 -20.25 7.38
C ALA A 20 20.08 -19.42 7.85
N GLY A 21 20.00 -18.87 9.07
CA GLY A 21 21.12 -18.13 9.68
C GLY A 21 21.18 -16.64 9.37
N LEU A 22 20.38 -16.13 8.43
CA LEU A 22 20.21 -14.69 8.22
C LEU A 22 19.34 -14.06 9.31
N THR A 23 19.56 -12.78 9.57
CA THR A 23 18.69 -11.92 10.37
C THR A 23 17.44 -11.51 9.59
N VAL A 24 16.44 -10.97 10.28
CA VAL A 24 15.22 -10.43 9.65
C VAL A 24 15.58 -9.29 8.69
N PHE A 25 16.47 -8.39 9.11
CA PHE A 25 16.91 -7.26 8.31
C PHE A 25 17.65 -7.71 7.03
N GLU A 26 18.54 -8.69 7.12
CA GLU A 26 19.28 -9.18 5.95
C GLU A 26 18.34 -9.80 4.91
N ARG A 27 17.35 -10.60 5.33
CA ARG A 27 16.34 -11.17 4.41
C ARG A 27 15.53 -10.07 3.72
N TYR A 28 15.10 -9.08 4.49
CA TYR A 28 14.37 -7.93 3.95
C TYR A 28 15.22 -7.15 2.93
N ALA A 29 16.48 -6.85 3.27
CA ALA A 29 17.40 -6.15 2.39
C ALA A 29 17.68 -6.93 1.10
N GLN A 30 17.87 -8.25 1.19
CA GLN A 30 18.01 -9.14 0.03
C GLN A 30 16.77 -9.09 -0.86
N ALA A 31 15.57 -9.17 -0.28
CA ALA A 31 14.31 -9.08 -1.02
C ALA A 31 14.17 -7.75 -1.76
N VAL A 32 14.40 -6.63 -1.08
CA VAL A 32 14.35 -5.29 -1.70
C VAL A 32 15.35 -5.16 -2.84
N GLN A 33 16.60 -5.60 -2.64
CA GLN A 33 17.63 -5.54 -3.68
C GLN A 33 17.29 -6.42 -4.88
N ALA A 34 16.77 -7.62 -4.65
CA ALA A 34 16.36 -8.53 -5.72
C ALA A 34 15.17 -7.96 -6.52
N ILE A 35 14.21 -7.34 -5.85
CA ILE A 35 13.06 -6.66 -6.49
C ILE A 35 13.55 -5.48 -7.34
N GLN A 36 14.36 -4.58 -6.79
CA GLN A 36 14.91 -3.45 -7.54
C GLN A 36 15.80 -3.92 -8.70
N GLY A 37 16.58 -4.97 -8.50
CA GLY A 37 17.40 -5.62 -9.52
C GLY A 37 16.56 -6.14 -10.69
N LEU A 38 15.49 -6.88 -10.39
CA LEU A 38 14.53 -7.37 -11.38
C LEU A 38 13.90 -6.22 -12.17
N LEU A 39 13.39 -5.20 -11.47
CA LEU A 39 12.74 -4.06 -12.11
C LEU A 39 13.72 -3.28 -13.00
N LYS A 40 14.97 -3.12 -12.57
CA LYS A 40 16.02 -2.49 -13.36
C LYS A 40 16.43 -3.32 -14.57
N GLU A 41 16.60 -4.63 -14.41
CA GLU A 41 16.90 -5.55 -15.52
C GLU A 41 15.81 -5.46 -16.60
N ARG A 42 14.54 -5.41 -16.17
CA ARG A 42 13.40 -5.49 -17.07
C ARG A 42 13.01 -4.16 -17.71
N PHE A 43 13.14 -3.06 -16.98
CA PHE A 43 12.68 -1.73 -17.42
C PHE A 43 13.81 -0.74 -17.67
N GLY A 44 15.06 -1.12 -17.41
CA GLY A 44 16.27 -0.35 -17.74
C GLY A 44 16.57 0.84 -16.81
N ARG A 45 15.79 1.04 -15.75
CA ARG A 45 15.90 2.20 -14.84
C ARG A 45 15.83 1.78 -13.38
N THR A 46 16.31 2.63 -12.49
CA THR A 46 16.21 2.43 -11.04
C THR A 46 14.81 2.77 -10.56
N TRP A 47 14.36 2.04 -9.54
CA TRP A 47 13.05 2.22 -8.92
C TRP A 47 13.23 2.58 -7.45
N SER A 48 12.52 3.62 -7.01
CA SER A 48 12.59 4.14 -5.65
C SER A 48 11.39 3.65 -4.83
N ILE A 49 11.63 3.31 -3.58
CA ILE A 49 10.56 3.01 -2.62
C ILE A 49 9.89 4.30 -2.20
N VAL A 50 8.56 4.33 -2.22
CA VAL A 50 7.75 5.45 -1.76
C VAL A 50 6.74 4.99 -0.71
N SER A 51 6.47 5.87 0.25
CA SER A 51 5.44 5.65 1.27
C SER A 51 4.09 6.18 0.78
N SER A 52 3.04 5.38 0.94
CA SER A 52 1.66 5.72 0.58
C SER A 52 0.88 6.28 1.77
N HIS A 53 1.45 7.22 2.54
CA HIS A 53 0.81 7.79 3.74
C HIS A 53 -0.66 8.17 3.49
N GLY A 54 -1.59 7.42 4.11
CA GLY A 54 -3.03 7.65 4.04
C GLY A 54 -3.74 7.14 2.78
N GLN A 55 -3.03 6.55 1.82
CA GLN A 55 -3.59 6.04 0.55
C GLN A 55 -3.38 4.53 0.34
N GLU A 56 -2.78 3.85 1.31
CA GLU A 56 -2.48 2.43 1.26
C GLU A 56 -3.73 1.59 0.91
N ASP A 57 -4.84 1.80 1.63
CA ASP A 57 -6.07 1.04 1.39
C ASP A 57 -6.61 1.19 -0.03
N VAL A 58 -6.49 2.37 -0.64
CA VAL A 58 -7.02 2.65 -1.98
C VAL A 58 -6.22 1.89 -3.03
N VAL A 59 -4.88 2.02 -2.98
CA VAL A 59 -4.01 1.39 -3.99
C VAL A 59 -4.01 -0.14 -3.88
N TRP A 60 -4.08 -0.69 -2.66
CA TRP A 60 -4.16 -2.14 -2.48
C TRP A 60 -5.51 -2.72 -2.85
N LYS A 61 -6.62 -2.01 -2.59
CA LYS A 61 -7.94 -2.43 -3.09
C LYS A 61 -7.99 -2.44 -4.62
N GLN A 62 -7.41 -1.43 -5.27
CA GLN A 62 -7.32 -1.39 -6.72
C GLN A 62 -6.46 -2.55 -7.26
N LEU A 63 -5.32 -2.84 -6.63
CA LEU A 63 -4.49 -4.00 -6.99
C LEU A 63 -5.27 -5.30 -6.85
N ASP A 64 -5.93 -5.52 -5.72
CA ASP A 64 -6.74 -6.73 -5.48
C ASP A 64 -7.85 -6.86 -6.54
N ALA A 65 -8.51 -5.77 -6.92
CA ALA A 65 -9.52 -5.76 -7.97
C ALA A 65 -8.93 -6.11 -9.35
N ASP A 66 -7.79 -5.51 -9.71
CA ASP A 66 -7.11 -5.77 -10.98
C ASP A 66 -6.63 -7.23 -11.06
N VAL A 67 -6.08 -7.78 -9.97
CA VAL A 67 -5.62 -9.19 -9.90
C VAL A 67 -6.81 -10.15 -10.00
N ARG A 68 -7.91 -9.89 -9.27
CA ARG A 68 -9.11 -10.75 -9.30
C ARG A 68 -9.80 -10.76 -10.65
N SER A 69 -9.82 -9.61 -11.34
CA SER A 69 -10.42 -9.49 -12.67
C SER A 69 -9.52 -10.02 -13.79
N GLY A 70 -8.24 -10.30 -13.49
CA GLY A 70 -7.27 -10.70 -14.51
C GLY A 70 -6.93 -9.55 -15.47
N SER A 71 -6.93 -8.32 -14.97
CA SER A 71 -6.68 -7.11 -15.75
C SER A 71 -5.32 -7.15 -16.45
N GLU A 72 -5.30 -6.79 -17.73
CA GLU A 72 -4.05 -6.68 -18.52
C GLU A 72 -3.19 -5.48 -18.10
N SER A 73 -3.69 -4.59 -17.23
CA SER A 73 -2.94 -3.45 -16.72
C SER A 73 -1.90 -3.86 -15.68
N VAL A 74 -2.13 -4.97 -14.99
CA VAL A 74 -1.27 -5.50 -13.93
C VAL A 74 -0.70 -6.85 -14.33
N GLU A 75 0.56 -7.06 -13.98
CA GLU A 75 1.22 -8.35 -14.12
C GLU A 75 1.78 -8.79 -12.78
N CYS A 76 1.75 -10.09 -12.51
CA CYS A 76 2.55 -10.66 -11.45
C CYS A 76 3.94 -10.99 -12.03
N ALA A 77 4.97 -10.27 -11.60
CA ALA A 77 6.30 -10.34 -12.19
C ALA A 77 7.19 -11.43 -11.58
N ALA A 78 7.06 -11.66 -10.26
CA ALA A 78 7.85 -12.65 -9.55
C ALA A 78 7.26 -12.96 -8.18
N ARG A 79 7.67 -14.09 -7.63
CA ARG A 79 7.51 -14.42 -6.21
C ARG A 79 8.74 -13.95 -5.42
N VAL A 80 8.51 -13.32 -4.27
CA VAL A 80 9.60 -12.76 -3.45
C VAL A 80 10.38 -13.90 -2.80
N PHE A 81 9.72 -14.72 -1.99
CA PHE A 81 10.31 -15.88 -1.32
C PHE A 81 9.69 -17.20 -1.79
N ASP A 82 10.50 -18.24 -1.94
CA ASP A 82 10.07 -19.58 -2.37
C ASP A 82 9.15 -20.31 -1.39
N ILE A 83 9.32 -20.08 -0.09
CA ILE A 83 8.60 -20.82 0.97
C ILE A 83 7.21 -20.26 1.32
N PHE A 84 6.89 -19.06 0.84
CA PHE A 84 5.62 -18.39 1.12
C PHE A 84 4.58 -18.62 0.03
N GLU A 85 3.32 -18.37 0.35
CA GLU A 85 2.20 -18.58 -0.54
C GLU A 85 2.37 -17.83 -1.88
N ALA A 86 2.11 -18.52 -2.98
CA ALA A 86 1.99 -17.91 -4.31
C ALA A 86 0.52 -17.72 -4.70
N LYS A 87 -0.38 -18.48 -4.09
CA LYS A 87 -1.80 -18.50 -4.44
C LYS A 87 -2.65 -18.46 -3.20
N GLU A 88 -3.77 -17.77 -3.32
CA GLU A 88 -4.88 -17.82 -2.38
C GLU A 88 -6.11 -18.40 -3.10
N TRP A 89 -7.05 -18.90 -2.31
CA TRP A 89 -8.30 -19.43 -2.83
C TRP A 89 -9.45 -18.55 -2.37
N THR A 90 -10.43 -18.36 -3.25
CA THR A 90 -11.67 -17.66 -2.95
C THR A 90 -12.87 -18.47 -3.44
N VAL A 91 -14.04 -18.16 -2.89
CA VAL A 91 -15.32 -18.75 -3.30
C VAL A 91 -16.04 -17.74 -4.17
N VAL A 92 -16.22 -18.08 -5.45
CA VAL A 92 -16.98 -17.26 -6.41
C VAL A 92 -18.37 -17.83 -6.53
N ALA A 93 -19.37 -17.01 -6.18
CA ALA A 93 -20.77 -17.35 -6.40
C ALA A 93 -21.07 -17.37 -7.90
N ASP A 94 -21.98 -18.26 -8.33
CA ASP A 94 -22.61 -18.20 -9.65
C ASP A 94 -23.33 -16.84 -9.81
N GLU A 95 -23.52 -16.38 -11.06
CA GLU A 95 -24.22 -15.14 -11.44
C GLU A 95 -25.62 -15.04 -10.82
N LYS A 96 -26.21 -16.17 -10.41
CA LYS A 96 -27.51 -16.28 -9.72
C LYS A 96 -27.43 -16.23 -8.19
N GLY A 97 -26.25 -16.07 -7.61
CA GLY A 97 -26.03 -16.02 -6.17
C GLY A 97 -26.30 -17.34 -5.43
N ASP A 98 -26.46 -18.46 -6.16
CA ASP A 98 -26.72 -19.76 -5.54
C ASP A 98 -25.44 -20.33 -4.92
N ARG A 99 -25.41 -20.39 -3.58
CA ARG A 99 -24.28 -20.93 -2.83
C ARG A 99 -23.97 -22.38 -3.19
N LYS A 100 -24.95 -23.15 -3.68
CA LYS A 100 -24.75 -24.55 -4.10
C LYS A 100 -23.96 -24.70 -5.40
N ALA A 101 -23.87 -23.64 -6.20
CA ALA A 101 -23.12 -23.60 -7.45
C ALA A 101 -21.78 -22.84 -7.32
N SER A 102 -21.42 -22.41 -6.10
CA SER A 102 -20.17 -21.71 -5.85
C SER A 102 -18.96 -22.54 -6.27
N ARG A 103 -18.01 -21.91 -6.97
CA ARG A 103 -16.74 -22.54 -7.37
C ARG A 103 -15.59 -22.00 -6.55
N ILE A 104 -14.63 -22.87 -6.23
CA ILE A 104 -13.34 -22.44 -5.68
C ILE A 104 -12.49 -21.92 -6.84
N GLN A 105 -11.97 -20.72 -6.71
CA GLN A 105 -11.02 -20.13 -7.64
C GLN A 105 -9.68 -19.90 -6.94
N LEU A 106 -8.59 -20.37 -7.55
CA LEU A 106 -7.24 -20.01 -7.14
C LEU A 106 -6.82 -18.72 -7.84
N MET A 107 -6.21 -17.81 -7.10
CA MET A 107 -5.71 -16.53 -7.60
C MET A 107 -4.34 -16.20 -7.00
N PRO A 108 -3.53 -15.35 -7.67
CA PRO A 108 -2.25 -14.91 -7.13
C PRO A 108 -2.42 -14.25 -5.76
N SER A 109 -1.59 -14.63 -4.79
CA SER A 109 -1.65 -14.01 -3.45
C SER A 109 -0.97 -12.65 -3.43
N SER A 110 -1.61 -11.64 -2.84
CA SER A 110 -1.00 -10.31 -2.68
C SER A 110 0.11 -10.24 -1.62
N ARG A 111 0.40 -11.34 -0.91
CA ARG A 111 1.27 -11.36 0.29
C ARG A 111 2.74 -11.68 0.07
N ASN A 112 3.11 -12.20 -1.10
CA ASN A 112 4.48 -12.64 -1.38
C ASN A 112 4.82 -12.53 -2.89
N LEU A 113 4.03 -11.75 -3.62
CA LEU A 113 4.19 -11.55 -5.05
C LEU A 113 4.49 -10.09 -5.35
N LEU A 114 5.38 -9.88 -6.32
CA LEU A 114 5.65 -8.58 -6.91
C LEU A 114 4.69 -8.36 -8.07
N PHE A 115 3.83 -7.37 -7.93
CA PHE A 115 2.95 -6.89 -9.00
C PHE A 115 3.52 -5.65 -9.63
N VAL A 116 3.37 -5.54 -10.95
CA VAL A 116 3.86 -4.40 -11.71
C VAL A 116 2.73 -3.89 -12.59
N TYR A 117 2.63 -2.57 -12.71
CA TYR A 117 1.84 -1.87 -13.71
C TYR A 117 2.81 -1.35 -14.78
N PRO A 118 3.06 -2.10 -15.87
CA PRO A 118 4.20 -1.83 -16.75
C PRO A 118 4.10 -0.49 -17.49
N LYS A 119 2.86 -0.08 -17.81
CA LYS A 119 2.53 1.20 -18.48
C LYS A 119 2.70 2.40 -17.53
N ASP A 120 2.37 2.20 -16.26
CA ASP A 120 2.44 3.25 -15.25
C ASP A 120 3.80 3.32 -14.56
N ARG A 121 4.66 2.30 -14.71
CA ARG A 121 5.96 2.20 -14.05
C ARG A 121 5.86 2.28 -12.51
N VAL A 122 4.84 1.59 -11.99
CA VAL A 122 4.58 1.42 -10.55
C VAL A 122 4.53 -0.07 -10.23
N ALA A 123 5.07 -0.45 -9.08
CA ALA A 123 5.11 -1.83 -8.61
C ALA A 123 4.74 -1.91 -7.13
N PHE A 124 4.05 -2.98 -6.78
CA PHE A 124 3.56 -3.24 -5.43
C PHE A 124 4.01 -4.61 -4.98
N VAL A 125 4.42 -4.69 -3.73
CA VAL A 125 4.85 -5.95 -3.13
C VAL A 125 4.59 -5.89 -1.63
N ARG A 126 4.05 -6.98 -1.08
CA ARG A 126 4.10 -7.23 0.36
C ARG A 126 5.25 -8.19 0.60
N ILE A 127 6.22 -7.77 1.39
CA ILE A 127 7.36 -8.61 1.76
C ILE A 127 7.03 -9.27 3.10
N PRO A 128 6.98 -10.61 3.18
CA PRO A 128 6.87 -11.30 4.45
C PRO A 128 8.03 -10.94 5.40
N VAL A 129 7.70 -10.56 6.63
CA VAL A 129 8.66 -10.19 7.69
C VAL A 129 8.38 -11.04 8.92
N TRP A 130 9.37 -11.79 9.38
CA TRP A 130 9.29 -12.52 10.64
C TRP A 130 9.38 -11.56 11.82
N ARG A 131 8.37 -11.62 12.69
CA ARG A 131 8.37 -11.01 14.02
C ARG A 131 8.32 -12.12 15.07
N ASP A 132 8.56 -11.76 16.33
CA ASP A 132 8.83 -12.70 17.43
C ASP A 132 7.80 -13.85 17.56
N ASP A 133 6.53 -13.61 17.24
CA ASP A 133 5.44 -14.58 17.37
C ASP A 133 4.62 -14.81 16.09
N ARG A 134 4.92 -14.08 15.00
CA ARG A 134 4.10 -14.11 13.79
C ARG A 134 4.86 -13.70 12.54
N ILE A 135 4.27 -14.06 11.41
CA ILE A 135 4.66 -13.54 10.11
C ILE A 135 3.79 -12.32 9.85
N ASP A 136 4.43 -11.16 9.70
CA ASP A 136 3.82 -9.91 9.29
C ASP A 136 4.19 -9.61 7.83
N HIS A 137 3.65 -8.53 7.27
CA HIS A 137 3.96 -8.12 5.89
C HIS A 137 4.26 -6.63 5.84
N GLU A 138 5.39 -6.28 5.22
CA GLU A 138 5.70 -4.89 4.91
C GLU A 138 5.19 -4.56 3.51
N SER A 139 4.22 -3.66 3.40
CA SER A 139 3.72 -3.14 2.12
C SER A 139 4.74 -2.16 1.52
N ILE A 140 5.18 -2.40 0.29
CA ILE A 140 6.11 -1.53 -0.41
C ILE A 140 5.54 -1.14 -1.78
N CYS A 141 5.59 0.15 -2.07
CA CYS A 141 5.37 0.71 -3.39
C CYS A 141 6.72 1.15 -3.98
N LEU A 142 6.99 0.72 -5.21
CA LEU A 142 8.16 1.15 -5.97
C LEU A 142 7.72 1.91 -7.21
N VAL A 143 8.39 3.01 -7.51
CA VAL A 143 8.11 3.86 -8.67
C VAL A 143 9.39 4.20 -9.42
N GLU A 144 9.31 4.31 -10.75
CA GLU A 144 10.45 4.76 -11.55
C GLU A 144 10.74 6.26 -11.31
N ASN A 145 9.70 7.08 -11.21
CA ASN A 145 9.76 8.53 -10.97
C ASN A 145 8.40 9.07 -10.49
N GLU A 146 8.34 10.35 -10.15
CA GLU A 146 7.12 11.00 -9.65
C GLU A 146 5.98 11.01 -10.69
N GLU A 147 6.28 11.28 -11.97
CA GLU A 147 5.29 11.31 -13.06
C GLU A 147 4.58 9.94 -13.22
N SER A 148 5.31 8.86 -12.98
CA SER A 148 4.81 7.47 -13.01
C SER A 148 3.75 7.26 -11.93
N LEU A 149 4.01 7.76 -10.72
CA LEU A 149 3.06 7.68 -9.61
C LEU A 149 1.81 8.53 -9.86
N VAL A 150 1.98 9.75 -10.37
CA VAL A 150 0.84 10.64 -10.70
C VAL A 150 -0.07 9.97 -11.73
N ARG A 151 0.49 9.44 -12.82
CA ARG A 151 -0.28 8.73 -13.86
C ARG A 151 -1.06 7.54 -13.29
N PHE A 152 -0.42 6.77 -12.41
CA PHE A 152 -1.06 5.65 -11.73
C PHE A 152 -2.25 6.15 -10.89
N MET A 153 -2.06 7.18 -10.06
CA MET A 153 -3.10 7.71 -9.18
C MET A 153 -4.27 8.32 -9.95
N GLU A 154 -4.02 9.01 -11.06
CA GLU A 154 -5.06 9.51 -11.95
C GLU A 154 -5.95 8.36 -12.47
N ARG A 155 -5.33 7.24 -12.87
CA ARG A 155 -6.06 6.05 -13.29
C ARG A 155 -6.90 5.43 -12.17
N VAL A 156 -6.35 5.32 -10.96
CA VAL A 156 -7.09 4.77 -9.81
C VAL A 156 -8.29 5.65 -9.46
N ASN A 157 -8.11 6.97 -9.43
CA ASN A 157 -9.19 7.92 -9.12
C ASN A 157 -10.30 7.92 -10.18
N VAL A 158 -9.97 7.75 -11.47
CA VAL A 158 -10.99 7.60 -12.54
C VAL A 158 -11.81 6.32 -12.33
N GLY A 159 -11.17 5.23 -11.88
CA GLY A 159 -11.85 3.99 -11.56
C GLY A 159 -12.90 4.13 -10.45
N ASP A 160 -12.62 4.91 -9.40
CA ASP A 160 -13.58 5.21 -8.34
C ASP A 160 -14.76 6.06 -8.85
N CYS A 161 -14.51 7.04 -9.72
CA CYS A 161 -15.57 7.82 -10.36
C CYS A 161 -16.47 6.95 -11.26
N ASP A 162 -15.90 6.06 -12.06
CA ASP A 162 -16.65 5.19 -12.98
C ASP A 162 -17.46 4.12 -12.23
N GLN A 163 -16.92 3.59 -11.12
CA GLN A 163 -17.63 2.65 -10.24
C GLN A 163 -18.80 3.33 -9.50
N HIS A 164 -18.60 4.57 -9.01
CA HIS A 164 -19.67 5.35 -8.40
C HIS A 164 -20.75 5.74 -9.42
N ALA A 165 -20.35 6.13 -10.64
CA ALA A 165 -21.27 6.45 -11.73
C ALA A 165 -22.09 5.22 -12.18
N SER A 166 -21.45 4.05 -12.28
CA SER A 166 -22.13 2.79 -12.64
C SER A 166 -23.11 2.33 -11.55
N THR A 167 -22.75 2.51 -10.28
CA THR A 167 -23.63 2.22 -9.13
C THR A 167 -24.83 3.17 -9.10
N MET A 168 -24.62 4.47 -9.40
CA MET A 168 -25.72 5.42 -9.51
C MET A 168 -26.61 5.15 -10.73
N THR A 169 -26.05 4.73 -11.86
CA THR A 169 -26.84 4.40 -13.06
C THR A 169 -27.77 3.21 -12.82
N ASN A 170 -27.31 2.20 -12.07
CA ASN A 170 -28.14 1.06 -11.66
C ASN A 170 -29.16 1.40 -10.56
N MET A 171 -28.94 2.47 -9.79
CA MET A 171 -29.90 2.97 -8.79
C MET A 171 -30.91 3.97 -9.36
N THR A 172 -30.60 4.65 -10.47
CA THR A 172 -31.46 5.68 -11.06
C THR A 172 -32.68 5.09 -11.80
N GLU A 173 -32.70 3.79 -12.06
CA GLU A 173 -33.90 3.09 -12.57
C GLU A 173 -34.92 2.70 -11.49
N MET A 174 -34.62 2.91 -10.20
CA MET A 174 -35.60 2.72 -9.12
C MET A 174 -35.78 3.98 -8.27
N HIS A 175 -36.81 4.73 -8.66
CA HIS A 175 -37.59 5.68 -7.85
C HIS A 175 -37.07 7.11 -7.66
N GLY A 176 -37.82 8.05 -8.25
CA GLY A 176 -38.16 9.33 -7.61
C GLY A 176 -37.46 10.57 -8.18
N SER A 177 -38.26 11.60 -8.46
CA SER A 177 -37.86 12.84 -9.15
C SER A 177 -36.58 13.53 -8.62
N PRO A 178 -35.77 14.11 -9.51
CA PRO A 178 -34.43 14.66 -9.22
C PRO A 178 -34.39 15.84 -8.24
N GLU A 179 -35.53 16.49 -7.99
CA GLU A 179 -35.61 17.70 -7.16
C GLU A 179 -35.59 17.41 -5.64
N ILE A 180 -35.97 16.20 -5.22
CA ILE A 180 -36.00 15.82 -3.79
C ILE A 180 -34.59 15.41 -3.31
N GLN A 181 -33.74 14.89 -4.20
CA GLN A 181 -32.41 14.37 -3.83
C GLN A 181 -31.36 15.47 -3.65
N ALA A 182 -31.41 16.54 -4.46
CA ALA A 182 -30.50 17.68 -4.32
C ALA A 182 -30.67 18.41 -2.98
N ALA A 183 -31.90 18.47 -2.46
CA ALA A 183 -32.18 19.05 -1.15
C ALA A 183 -31.66 18.19 0.02
N SER A 184 -31.65 16.86 -0.14
CA SER A 184 -31.14 15.93 0.88
C SER A 184 -29.63 15.99 1.00
N VAL A 185 -28.91 16.06 -0.13
CA VAL A 185 -27.44 16.14 -0.15
C VAL A 185 -26.95 17.47 0.42
N MET A 186 -27.60 18.59 0.11
CA MET A 186 -27.21 19.89 0.68
C MET A 186 -27.44 19.97 2.20
N LYS A 187 -28.51 19.33 2.72
CA LYS A 187 -28.79 19.32 4.16
C LYS A 187 -27.79 18.47 4.96
N SER A 188 -27.26 17.41 4.36
CA SER A 188 -26.18 16.60 4.94
C SER A 188 -24.81 17.29 4.94
N LEU A 189 -24.59 18.24 4.03
CA LEU A 189 -23.33 18.98 3.95
C LEU A 189 -23.26 20.12 4.99
N GLU A 190 -24.38 20.75 5.33
CA GLU A 190 -24.45 21.76 6.41
C GLU A 190 -24.30 21.15 7.81
N THR A 191 -24.71 19.88 8.02
CA THR A 191 -24.56 19.21 9.32
C THR A 191 -23.14 18.73 9.60
N ALA A 192 -22.29 18.60 8.58
CA ALA A 192 -20.90 18.16 8.72
C ALA A 192 -19.94 19.29 9.14
N GLN A 193 -20.34 20.56 9.07
CA GLN A 193 -19.51 21.72 9.45
C GLN A 193 -19.64 22.16 10.92
N SER A 194 -20.42 21.45 11.75
CA SER A 194 -20.60 21.80 13.18
C SER A 194 -20.15 20.71 14.17
N VAL A 195 -19.06 20.00 13.87
CA VAL A 195 -18.40 19.14 14.88
C VAL A 195 -17.24 19.91 15.50
N THR A 196 -17.55 20.57 16.60
CA THR A 196 -16.59 21.22 17.53
C THR A 196 -15.56 20.21 18.02
N ILE A 197 -14.28 20.55 17.88
CA ILE A 197 -13.17 19.84 18.53
C ILE A 197 -13.33 20.04 20.04
N ASN A 198 -13.68 18.99 20.78
CA ASN A 198 -13.48 18.94 22.22
C ASN A 198 -13.11 17.52 22.68
N GLN A 199 -11.92 17.45 23.28
CA GLN A 199 -11.44 16.50 24.30
C GLN A 199 -11.41 15.01 23.96
N TYR A 200 -10.20 14.49 23.76
CA TYR A 200 -9.87 13.09 24.05
C TYR A 200 -9.05 13.03 25.36
N GLU A 201 -9.67 12.51 26.42
CA GLU A 201 -8.95 11.96 27.56
C GLU A 201 -8.46 10.55 27.20
N LEU A 202 -7.19 10.27 27.52
CA LEU A 202 -6.58 8.95 27.31
C LEU A 202 -7.11 7.93 28.35
N PRO A 203 -7.36 6.67 27.95
CA PRO A 203 -7.75 5.63 28.89
C PRO A 203 -6.58 5.28 29.82
N ARG A 204 -6.89 5.18 31.12
CA ARG A 204 -5.96 4.72 32.16
C ARG A 204 -5.60 3.25 31.92
N SER A 205 -4.31 3.00 31.72
CA SER A 205 -3.73 1.65 31.65
C SER A 205 -3.75 1.00 33.04
N GLU A 206 -4.52 -0.07 33.22
CA GLU A 206 -4.31 -1.04 34.29
C GLU A 206 -3.31 -2.09 33.78
N PHE A 207 -2.01 -1.86 33.95
CA PHE A 207 -1.00 -2.89 34.23
C PHE A 207 0.28 -2.17 34.65
N GLY A 208 0.67 -2.37 35.91
CA GLY A 208 1.73 -1.63 36.57
C GLY A 208 3.12 -2.02 36.10
N ILE A 209 3.93 -1.02 35.78
CA ILE A 209 5.35 -1.01 36.11
C ILE A 209 5.57 0.23 36.97
N VAL A 210 5.91 -0.02 38.24
CA VAL A 210 6.33 1.00 39.19
C VAL A 210 7.69 1.53 38.74
N ALA A 211 7.73 2.80 38.33
CA ALA A 211 8.95 3.60 38.34
C ALA A 211 8.58 5.03 38.77
N ASP A 212 8.85 5.27 40.04
CA ASP A 212 9.11 6.53 40.74
C ASP A 212 8.77 7.86 40.00
N ARG A 213 7.68 8.49 40.44
CA ARG A 213 7.26 9.84 40.05
C ARG A 213 7.83 10.86 41.04
N THR A 214 9.13 11.12 41.01
CA THR A 214 9.70 12.37 41.58
C THR A 214 11.09 12.67 41.00
N ASN A 215 11.16 13.10 39.74
CA ASN A 215 12.17 14.06 39.23
C ASN A 215 12.00 14.24 37.73
N TRP A 216 11.54 15.41 37.28
CA TRP A 216 12.06 16.07 36.06
C TRP A 216 11.42 17.45 35.75
N GLU A 217 10.66 18.08 36.67
CA GLU A 217 10.39 19.51 36.52
C GLU A 217 11.64 20.34 36.85
N SER A 218 12.45 20.54 35.82
CA SER A 218 13.13 21.78 35.49
C SER A 218 13.96 21.48 34.25
N HIS A 219 13.64 22.08 33.11
CA HIS A 219 14.55 22.62 32.10
C HIS A 219 13.67 23.46 31.16
N GLN A 220 13.94 24.77 31.12
CA GLN A 220 13.11 25.78 30.45
C GLN A 220 13.18 25.67 28.91
N PRO A 221 12.10 26.05 28.19
CA PRO A 221 12.02 25.98 26.73
C PRO A 221 12.86 27.03 25.96
N GLN A 222 13.76 27.77 26.63
CA GLN A 222 14.61 28.79 25.98
C GLN A 222 15.96 28.24 25.49
N GLN A 223 16.45 27.10 25.98
CA GLN A 223 17.76 26.55 25.55
C GLN A 223 17.71 25.73 24.26
N THR A 224 16.53 25.27 23.83
CA THR A 224 16.38 24.49 22.59
C THR A 224 16.34 25.36 21.33
N MET A 225 16.11 26.67 21.45
CA MET A 225 16.13 27.58 20.30
C MET A 225 17.54 28.07 19.96
N ASP A 226 18.43 28.25 20.95
CA ASP A 226 19.81 28.69 20.71
C ASP A 226 20.65 27.59 20.04
N LEU A 227 20.43 26.32 20.39
CA LEU A 227 21.14 25.20 19.76
C LEU A 227 20.75 25.00 18.28
N ALA A 228 19.50 25.31 17.93
CA ALA A 228 19.01 25.22 16.55
C ALA A 228 19.54 26.36 15.68
N LEU A 229 19.72 27.55 16.26
CA LEU A 229 20.28 28.72 15.58
C LEU A 229 21.80 28.59 15.34
N ASP A 230 22.56 28.07 16.30
CA ASP A 230 24.00 27.81 16.12
C ASP A 230 24.26 26.73 15.06
N THR A 231 23.41 25.71 15.00
CA THR A 231 23.53 24.64 14.00
C THR A 231 23.21 25.13 12.58
N LEU A 232 22.34 26.14 12.44
CA LEU A 232 22.02 26.77 11.15
C LEU A 232 23.10 27.77 10.71
N GLN A 233 23.70 28.52 11.63
CA GLN A 233 24.84 29.40 11.30
C GLN A 233 26.09 28.62 10.86
N PHE A 234 26.34 27.45 11.44
CA PHE A 234 27.48 26.61 11.08
C PHE A 234 27.36 26.00 9.66
N LYS A 235 26.13 25.76 9.17
CA LYS A 235 25.89 25.30 7.80
C LYS A 235 26.08 26.41 6.76
N LEU A 236 25.62 27.61 7.05
CA LEU A 236 25.71 28.76 6.13
C LEU A 236 27.15 29.28 5.92
N GLN A 237 28.04 29.13 6.91
CA GLN A 237 29.46 29.48 6.75
C GLN A 237 30.25 28.47 5.89
N ARG A 238 29.76 27.23 5.79
CA ARG A 238 30.46 26.15 5.07
C ARG A 238 30.14 26.13 3.57
N ASP A 239 29.02 26.74 3.16
CA ASP A 239 28.56 26.81 1.77
C ASP A 239 29.02 28.09 1.03
N CYS A 240 29.73 28.99 1.71
CA CYS A 240 30.22 30.27 1.17
C CYS A 240 31.77 30.42 1.21
N SER A 241 32.53 29.33 1.31
CA SER A 241 34.00 29.32 1.19
C SER A 241 34.47 28.37 0.09
#